data_AF-A0AA88CUZ7-F1
#
_entry.id   AF-A0AA88CUZ7-F1
#
_cell.length_a   1.000
_cell.length_b   1.000
_cell.length_c   1.000
_cell.angle_alpha   90.00
_cell.angle_beta   90.00
_cell.angle_gamma   90.00
#
_symmetry.space_group_name_H-M   'P 1'
#
loop_
_entity.id
_entity.type
_entity.pdbx_description
1 polymer ?
#
loop_
_entity_poly.entity_id
_entity_poly.type
_entity_poly.pdbx_seq_one_letter_code
_entity_poly.pdbx_strand_id
1 'polypeptide(L)' 'MVVLFIIQRNPAWKLYEDVNNYLEKVPSAKMAHPRPDHFYPLHVAMGAAGDQAKAKLIYQSWSFGSLSYSSYQFTSTN' A
#
# COMPACT_ATOMS: atom_id res chain seq x y z
N MET A 1 -12.54 -1.13 -2.42
CA MET A 1 -11.14 -0.79 -2.18
C MET A 1 -10.43 -2.10 -1.90
N VAL A 2 -9.65 -2.62 -2.86
CA VAL A 2 -8.86 -3.85 -2.72
C VAL A 2 -7.44 -3.35 -2.54
N VAL A 3 -6.84 -3.39 -1.36
CA VAL A 3 -5.38 -3.15 -1.31
C VAL A 3 -4.70 -3.89 -0.17
N LEU A 4 -3.59 -4.55 -0.51
CA LEU A 4 -2.55 -5.14 0.36
C LEU A 4 -2.81 -6.54 0.94
N PHE A 5 -2.37 -7.56 0.19
CA PHE A 5 -1.60 -8.65 0.80
C PHE A 5 -0.11 -8.27 0.98
N ILE A 6 0.30 -7.15 0.37
CA ILE A 6 1.68 -6.88 -0.04
C ILE A 6 2.49 -6.21 1.08
N ILE A 7 1.98 -5.14 1.71
CA ILE A 7 2.75 -4.36 2.70
C ILE A 7 2.59 -4.90 4.14
N GLN A 8 1.61 -5.77 4.40
CA GLN A 8 1.17 -6.07 5.78
C GLN A 8 1.99 -7.14 6.51
N ARG A 9 2.89 -7.87 5.83
CA ARG A 9 3.48 -9.09 6.40
C ARG A 9 4.99 -9.08 6.60
N ASN A 10 5.71 -8.01 6.25
CA ASN A 10 7.16 -8.01 6.39
C ASN A 10 7.71 -6.66 6.89
N PRO A 11 8.26 -6.59 8.12
CA PRO A 11 8.82 -5.36 8.67
C PRO A 11 10.16 -4.95 8.01
N ALA A 12 10.76 -5.79 7.16
CA ALA A 12 11.96 -5.45 6.39
C ALA A 12 11.68 -4.65 5.11
N TRP A 13 10.41 -4.37 4.81
CA TRP A 13 9.98 -3.70 3.61
C TRP A 13 10.16 -2.18 3.72
N LYS A 14 10.89 -1.60 2.78
CA LYS A 14 10.94 -0.15 2.56
C LYS A 14 9.66 0.26 1.83
N LEU A 15 8.67 0.69 2.62
CA LEU A 15 7.33 1.08 2.20
C LEU A 15 7.27 1.75 0.81
N TYR A 16 8.11 2.77 0.58
CA TYR A 16 8.10 3.53 -0.67
C TYR A 16 8.62 2.73 -1.88
N GLU A 17 9.79 2.11 -1.75
CA GLU A 17 10.38 1.29 -2.82
C GLU A 17 9.55 0.03 -3.12
N ASP A 18 8.86 -0.52 -2.12
CA ASP A 18 8.02 -1.70 -2.29
C ASP A 18 6.69 -1.39 -2.98
N VAL A 19 6.08 -0.25 -2.65
CA VAL A 19 4.84 0.19 -3.30
C VAL A 19 5.10 0.56 -4.76
N ASN A 20 6.21 1.24 -5.07
CA ASN A 20 6.54 1.60 -6.44
C ASN A 20 6.85 0.39 -7.32
N ASN A 21 7.45 -0.66 -6.75
CA ASN A 21 7.86 -1.87 -7.48
C ASN A 21 6.98 -3.10 -7.16
N TYR A 22 5.71 -2.87 -6.76
CA TYR A 22 4.84 -3.92 -6.24
C TYR A 22 4.58 -5.06 -7.25
N LEU A 23 4.59 -4.76 -8.55
CA LEU A 23 4.40 -5.75 -9.63
C LEU A 23 5.58 -6.73 -9.76
N GLU A 24 6.79 -6.28 -9.45
CA GLU A 24 8.00 -7.09 -9.54
C GLU A 24 8.23 -7.87 -8.25
N LYS A 25 7.89 -7.25 -7.12
CA LYS A 25 8.13 -7.82 -5.79
C LYS A 25 7.13 -8.89 -5.37
N VAL A 26 5.95 -8.94 -5.99
CA VAL A 26 4.91 -9.90 -5.63
C VAL A 26 4.35 -10.61 -6.87
N PRO A 27 4.56 -11.94 -7.00
CA PRO A 27 4.09 -12.72 -8.15
C PRO A 27 2.57 -12.61 -8.39
N SER A 28 1.79 -12.44 -7.33
CA SER A 28 0.33 -12.32 -7.38
C SER A 28 -0.19 -10.88 -7.52
N ALA A 29 0.69 -9.88 -7.65
CA ALA A 29 0.28 -8.47 -7.76
C ALA A 29 -0.65 -8.21 -8.95
N LYS A 30 -0.37 -8.79 -10.11
CA LYS A 30 -1.24 -8.68 -11.30
C LYS A 30 -2.59 -9.39 -11.13
N MET A 31 -2.65 -10.43 -10.31
CA MET A 31 -3.90 -11.12 -10.01
C MET A 31 -4.79 -10.26 -9.08
N ALA A 32 -4.19 -9.67 -8.04
CA ALA A 32 -4.88 -8.79 -7.11
C ALA A 32 -5.25 -7.43 -7.74
N HIS A 33 -4.40 -6.93 -8.63
CA HIS A 33 -4.54 -5.65 -9.33
C HIS A 33 -4.23 -5.81 -10.82
N PRO A 34 -5.20 -6.30 -11.63
CA PRO A 34 -5.04 -6.44 -13.08
C PRO A 34 -4.77 -5.11 -13.78
N ARG A 35 -5.23 -4.01 -13.16
CA ARG A 35 -4.92 -2.63 -13.52
C ARG A 35 -4.42 -1.89 -12.27
N PRO A 36 -3.53 -0.90 -12.45
CA PRO A 36 -2.93 -0.14 -11.33
C PRO A 36 -3.81 1.01 -10.81
N ASP A 37 -4.98 1.23 -11.42
CA ASP A 37 -5.86 2.38 -11.19
C ASP A 37 -6.24 2.56 -9.71
N HIS A 38 -6.55 1.46 -9.03
CA HIS A 38 -6.91 1.47 -7.61
C HIS A 38 -5.70 1.68 -6.66
N PHE A 39 -4.48 1.64 -7.19
CA PHE A 39 -3.23 1.72 -6.45
C PHE A 39 -2.58 3.12 -6.55
N TYR A 40 -2.95 3.92 -7.56
CA TYR A 40 -2.47 5.30 -7.72
C TYR A 40 -2.81 6.25 -6.58
N PRO A 41 -3.99 6.19 -5.93
CA PRO A 41 -4.26 7.06 -4.79
C PRO A 41 -3.25 6.91 -3.65
N LEU A 42 -2.71 5.70 -3.43
CA LEU A 42 -1.67 5.45 -2.44
C LEU A 42 -0.37 6.16 -2.82
N HIS A 43 0.03 6.13 -4.09
CA HIS A 43 1.21 6.84 -4.58
C HIS A 43 1.11 8.35 -4.38
N VAL A 44 -0.06 8.93 -4.67
CA VAL A 44 -0.32 10.36 -4.47
C VAL A 44 -0.21 10.73 -2.98
N ALA A 45 -0.86 9.96 -2.10
CA ALA A 45 -0.82 10.22 -0.66
C ALA A 45 0.60 10.12 -0.08
N MET A 46 1.37 9.10 -0.49
CA MET A 46 2.76 8.94 -0.08
C MET A 46 3.65 10.08 -0.60
N GLY A 47 3.52 10.43 -1.88
CA GLY A 47 4.29 11.52 -2.49
C GLY A 47 4.01 12.87 -1.82
N ALA A 48 2.75 13.14 -1.48
CA ALA A 48 2.35 14.35 -0.77
C ALA A 48 2.88 14.42 0.68
N ALA A 49 3.08 13.26 1.33
CA ALA A 49 3.56 13.23 2.72
C ALA A 49 5.08 13.52 2.85
N GLY A 50 5.84 13.29 1.78
CA GLY A 50 7.28 13.54 1.69
C GLY A 50 8.16 12.32 2.04
N ASP A 51 9.45 12.41 1.69
CA ASP A 51 10.40 11.27 1.72
C ASP A 51 10.60 10.66 3.11
N GLN A 52 10.42 11.44 4.16
CA GLN A 52 10.59 11.02 5.56
C GLN A 52 9.25 10.82 6.27
N ALA A 53 8.16 10.69 5.52
CA ALA A 53 6.84 10.44 6.07
C ALA A 53 6.78 9.10 6.78
N LYS A 54 6.11 9.07 7.93
CA LYS A 54 5.77 7.85 8.64
C LYS A 54 4.35 7.43 8.28
N ALA A 55 4.17 6.16 7.96
CA ALA A 55 2.85 5.58 7.75
C ALA A 55 2.39 4.83 9.01
N LYS A 56 1.13 5.04 9.38
CA LYS A 56 0.45 4.32 10.46
C LYS A 56 -0.79 3.64 9.89
N LEU A 57 -0.92 2.34 10.10
CA LEU A 57 -2.16 1.62 9.85
C LEU A 57 -3.20 2.06 10.90
N ILE A 58 -4.30 2.67 10.47
CA ILE A 58 -5.34 3.21 11.36
C ILE A 58 -6.60 2.36 11.38
N TYR A 59 -6.82 1.55 10.34
CA TYR A 59 -7.94 0.61 10.27
C TYR A 59 -7.59 -0.53 9.31
N GLN A 60 -8.05 -1.73 9.65
CA GLN A 60 -7.87 -2.92 8.83
C GLN A 60 -9.08 -3.83 8.96
N SER A 61 -9.66 -4.18 7.81
CA SER A 61 -10.67 -5.23 7.72
C SER A 61 -10.66 -5.85 6.33
N TRP A 62 -11.32 -7.00 6.22
CA TRP A 62 -11.42 -7.77 5.00
C TRP A 62 -12.87 -8.15 4.73
N SER A 63 -13.26 -8.19 3.46
CA SER A 63 -14.57 -8.70 3.03
C SER A 63 -14.44 -9.47 1.73
N PHE A 64 -15.45 -10.27 1.38
CA PHE A 64 -15.51 -11.02 0.12
C PHE A 64 -14.24 -11.83 -0.19
N GLY A 65 -13.56 -12.33 0.85
CA GLY A 65 -12.33 -13.13 0.76
C GLY A 65 -11.06 -12.41 0.28
N SER A 66 -11.18 -11.28 -0.41
CA SER A 66 -10.04 -10.62 -1.09
C SER A 66 -10.08 -9.08 -1.05
N LEU A 67 -11.16 -8.48 -0.56
CA LEU A 67 -11.34 -7.03 -0.50
C LEU A 67 -10.78 -6.48 0.83
N SER A 68 -9.67 -5.74 0.76
CA SER A 68 -9.04 -5.14 1.94
C SER A 68 -9.37 -3.66 2.11
N TYR A 69 -9.83 -3.31 3.31
CA TYR A 69 -10.14 -1.94 3.72
C TYR A 69 -9.01 -1.35 4.58
N SER A 70 -7.77 -1.64 4.21
CA SER A 70 -6.63 -1.14 4.95
C SER A 70 -6.46 0.37 4.71
N SER A 71 -6.52 1.14 5.78
CA SER A 71 -6.42 2.59 5.76
C SER A 71 -5.16 3.04 6.48
N TYR A 72 -4.38 3.90 5.82
CA TYR A 72 -3.11 4.39 6.33
C TYR A 72 -3.17 5.89 6.51
N GLN A 73 -2.63 6.36 7.64
CA GLN A 73 -2.35 7.76 7.88
C GLN A 73 -0.87 8.00 7.64
N PHE A 74 -0.56 9.02 6.84
CA PHE A 74 0.80 9.50 6.67
C PHE A 74 1.00 10.77 7.48
N THR A 75 2.08 10.82 8.27
CA THR A 75 2.51 12.02 8.98
C THR A 75 3.84 12.47 8.40
N SER A 76 3.86 13.69 7.89
CA SER A 76 5.11 14.36 7.51
C SER A 76 5.94 14.68 8.76
N THR A 77 7.25 14.70 8.62
CA THR A 77 8.22 14.95 9.70
C THR A 77 8.73 16.40 9.73
N ASN A 78 8.09 17.30 8.98
CA ASN A 78 8.35 18.74 9.03
C ASN A 78 8.20 19.32 10.44
#